data_AF-A0A4R7DLC5-F1
#
_entry.id   AF-A0A4R7DLC5-F1
#
_cell.length_a   1.000
_cell.length_b   1.000
_cell.length_c   1.000
_cell.angle_alpha   90.00
_cell.angle_beta   90.00
_cell.angle_gamma   90.00
#
_symmetry.space_group_name_H-M   'P 1'
#
loop_
_entity.id
_entity.type
_entity.pdbx_description
1 polymer ?
#
loop_
_entity_poly.entity_id
_entity_poly.type
_entity_poly.pdbx_seq_one_letter_code
_entity_poly.pdbx_strand_id
1 'polypeptide(L)' 'MKTETVTYLKENANSLELQEDLLVTKKGKPAYVVQSYADYEFQQETMALLKLLKLSEKSLSKEALSLDEAFE' A
#
# COMPACT_ATOMS: atom_id res chain seq x y z
N MET A 1 6.34 -12.19 -3.97
CA MET A 1 6.96 -10.90 -4.34
C MET A 1 8.22 -11.17 -5.12
N LYS A 2 8.26 -10.75 -6.38
CA LYS A 2 9.43 -10.85 -7.25
C LYS A 2 10.41 -9.72 -6.91
N THR A 3 11.71 -9.98 -6.98
CA THR A 3 12.74 -8.94 -6.72
C THR A 3 13.56 -8.68 -7.99
N GLU A 4 13.67 -7.41 -8.36
CA GLU A 4 14.41 -6.98 -9.54
C GLU A 4 15.24 -5.71 -9.27
N THR A 5 16.07 -5.33 -10.22
CA THR A 5 16.88 -4.10 -10.12
C THR A 5 16.12 -2.88 -10.65
N VAL A 6 16.54 -1.69 -10.22
CA VAL A 6 16.06 -0.43 -10.81
C VAL A 6 16.35 -0.33 -12.31
N THR A 7 17.40 -0.99 -12.80
CA THR A 7 17.72 -1.04 -14.24
C THR A 7 16.69 -1.86 -15.00
N TYR A 8 16.35 -3.05 -14.50
CA TYR A 8 15.29 -3.89 -15.07
C TYR A 8 13.98 -3.13 -15.18
N LEU A 9 13.58 -2.43 -14.12
CA LEU A 9 12.34 -1.64 -14.14
C LEU A 9 12.36 -0.57 -15.25
N LYS A 10 13.46 0.14 -15.43
CA LYS A 10 13.58 1.19 -16.47
C LYS A 10 13.47 0.62 -17.88
N GLU A 11 14.08 -0.55 -18.12
CA GLU A 11 14.11 -1.19 -19.44
C GLU A 11 12.77 -1.83 -19.81
N ASN A 12 12.00 -2.29 -18.81
CA ASN A 12 10.80 -3.10 -19.03
C ASN A 12 9.49 -2.38 -18.63
N ALA A 13 9.54 -1.12 -18.20
CA ALA A 13 8.38 -0.39 -17.65
C ALA A 13 7.15 -0.38 -18.57
N ASN A 14 7.35 -0.24 -19.88
CA ASN A 14 6.24 -0.15 -20.85
C ASN A 14 5.47 -1.47 -21.04
N SER A 15 6.10 -2.61 -20.73
CA SER A 15 5.53 -3.96 -20.90
C SER A 15 5.51 -4.74 -19.59
N LEU A 16 5.61 -4.04 -18.46
CA LEU A 16 5.67 -4.67 -17.16
C LEU A 16 4.28 -5.15 -16.76
N GLU A 17 4.04 -6.45 -16.86
CA GLU A 17 2.87 -7.09 -16.28
C GLU A 17 3.17 -7.53 -14.85
N LEU A 18 2.35 -7.08 -13.89
CA LEU A 18 2.49 -7.40 -12.48
C LEU A 18 1.43 -8.43 -12.09
N GLN A 19 1.85 -9.66 -11.83
CA GLN A 19 1.02 -10.70 -11.21
C GLN A 19 1.08 -10.62 -9.68
N GLU A 20 2.17 -10.07 -9.16
CA GLU A 20 2.43 -9.81 -7.74
C GLU A 20 3.37 -8.60 -7.63
N ASP A 21 3.44 -8.01 -6.44
CA ASP A 21 4.31 -6.86 -6.17
C ASP A 21 5.78 -7.15 -6.51
N LEU A 22 6.40 -6.15 -7.14
CA LEU A 22 7.81 -6.14 -7.53
C LEU A 22 8.63 -5.32 -6.52
N LEU A 23 9.52 -6.00 -5.78
CA LEU A 23 10.53 -5.34 -4.97
C LEU A 23 11.68 -4.86 -5.85
N VAL A 24 11.94 -3.57 -5.85
CA VAL A 24 13.00 -2.95 -6.66
C VAL A 24 14.20 -2.62 -5.79
N THR A 25 15.36 -3.09 -6.23
CA THR A 25 16.64 -2.86 -5.56
C THR A 25 17.49 -1.81 -6.28
N LYS A 26 18.24 -1.03 -5.52
CA LYS A 26 19.25 -0.08 -6.00
C LYS A 26 20.56 -0.34 -5.27
N LYS A 27 21.63 -0.65 -6.02
CA LYS A 27 22.93 -1.06 -5.44
C LYS A 27 22.80 -2.23 -4.45
N GLY A 28 21.96 -3.22 -4.78
CA GLY A 28 21.74 -4.42 -3.96
C GLY A 28 20.87 -4.22 -2.72
N LYS A 29 20.34 -3.02 -2.47
CA LYS A 29 19.45 -2.75 -1.33
C LYS A 29 18.01 -2.51 -1.81
N PRO A 30 16.99 -3.01 -1.11
CA PRO A 30 15.60 -2.65 -1.36
C PRO A 30 15.41 -1.13 -1.33
N ALA A 31 14.68 -0.60 -2.31
CA ALA A 31 14.46 0.84 -2.44
C ALA A 31 13.00 1.19 -2.71
N TYR A 32 12.30 0.39 -3.53
CA TYR A 32 10.91 0.65 -3.90
C TYR A 32 10.12 -0.65 -3.99
N VAL A 33 8.80 -0.54 -3.97
CA VAL A 33 7.87 -1.59 -4.37
C VAL A 33 7.01 -1.03 -5.49
N VAL A 34 6.83 -1.79 -6.56
CA VAL A 34 5.89 -1.49 -7.64
C VAL A 34 4.77 -2.51 -7.55
N GLN A 35 3.53 -2.03 -7.54
CA GLN A 35 2.32 -2.85 -7.50
C GLN A 35 1.34 -2.36 -8.57
N SER A 36 0.32 -3.16 -8.86
CA SER A 36 -0.76 -2.72 -9.74
C SER A 36 -1.55 -1.59 -9.08
N TYR A 37 -2.12 -0.69 -9.89
CA TYR A 37 -2.92 0.40 -9.35
C TYR A 37 -4.20 -0.12 -8.68
N ALA A 38 -4.83 -1.16 -9.23
CA ALA A 38 -6.03 -1.76 -8.67
C ALA A 38 -5.77 -2.38 -7.29
N ASP A 39 -4.65 -3.08 -7.13
CA ASP A 39 -4.27 -3.65 -5.84
C ASP A 39 -3.95 -2.55 -4.81
N TYR A 40 -3.27 -1.47 -5.24
CA TYR A 40 -3.02 -0.31 -4.41
C TYR A 40 -4.33 0.33 -3.92
N GLU A 41 -5.28 0.58 -4.81
CA GLU A 41 -6.58 1.16 -4.50
C GLU A 41 -7.35 0.29 -3.51
N PHE A 42 -7.45 -1.01 -3.79
CA PHE A 42 -8.09 -1.98 -2.91
C PHE A 42 -7.47 -2.01 -1.51
N GLN A 43 -6.13 -1.96 -1.41
CA GLN A 43 -5.43 -1.87 -0.13
C GLN A 43 -5.75 -0.57 0.63
N GLN A 44 -5.80 0.58 -0.07
CA GLN A 44 -6.14 1.86 0.55
C GLN A 44 -7.56 1.87 1.09
N GLU A 45 -8.54 1.40 0.31
CA GLU A 45 -9.94 1.30 0.73
C GLU A 45 -10.11 0.36 1.92
N THR A 46 -9.47 -0.81 1.88
CA THR A 46 -9.49 -1.77 2.98
C THR A 46 -8.91 -1.17 4.25
N MET A 47 -7.79 -0.45 4.15
CA MET A 47 -7.17 0.21 5.30
C MET A 47 -8.04 1.33 5.86
N ALA A 48 -8.71 2.11 5.02
CA ALA A 48 -9.67 3.11 5.45
C ALA A 48 -10.84 2.48 6.22
N LEU A 49 -11.39 1.37 5.72
CA LEU A 49 -12.46 0.64 6.41
C LEU A 49 -12.00 0.13 7.78
N LEU A 50 -10.80 -0.46 7.88
CA LEU A 50 -10.24 -0.92 9.15
C LEU A 50 -10.06 0.22 10.17
N LYS A 51 -9.64 1.40 9.71
CA LYS A 51 -9.56 2.60 10.56
C LYS A 51 -10.94 3.01 11.08
N LEU A 52 -11.97 3.01 10.24
CA LEU A 52 -13.35 3.31 10.63
C LEU A 52 -13.91 2.30 11.65
N LEU A 53 -13.65 1.01 11.45
CA LEU A 53 -14.07 -0.03 12.41
C LEU A 53 -13.41 0.18 13.77
N LYS A 54 -12.10 0.43 13.78
CA LYS A 54 -11.35 0.75 15.01
C LYS A 54 -11.87 2.02 15.70
N LEU A 55 -12.28 3.03 14.93
CA LEU A 55 -12.90 4.25 15.46
C LEU A 55 -14.24 3.93 16.12
N SER A 56 -15.09 3.15 15.46
CA SER A 56 -16.39 2.73 15.98
C SER A 56 -16.24 1.94 17.28
N GLU A 57 -15.30 0.99 17.35
CA GLU A 57 -15.01 0.22 18.57
C GLU A 57 -14.58 1.13 19.72
N LYS A 58 -13.70 2.11 19.45
CA LYS A 58 -13.26 3.07 20.46
C LYS A 58 -14.41 3.95 20.94
N SER A 59 -15.22 4.48 20.03
CA SER A 59 -16.39 5.31 20.34
C SER A 59 -17.43 4.60 21.21
N LEU A 60 -17.55 3.27 21.07
CA LEU A 60 -18.43 2.45 21.93
C LEU A 60 -17.87 2.29 23.35
N SER A 61 -16.55 2.41 23.52
CA SER A 61 -15.84 2.21 24.79
C SER A 61 -15.60 3.50 25.59
N LYS A 62 -15.49 4.66 24.94
CA LYS A 62 -15.39 6.02 25.50
C LYS A 62 -15.73 7.04 24.41
N GLU A 63 -16.40 8.12 24.81
CA GLU A 63 -16.77 9.37 24.10
C GLU A 63 -16.32 9.51 22.62
N ALA A 64 -17.29 9.80 21.73
CA ALA A 64 -17.14 9.75 20.28
C ALA A 64 -15.91 10.51 19.75
N LEU A 65 -15.01 9.79 19.08
CA LEU A 65 -13.86 10.36 18.36
C LEU A 65 -14.32 10.92 17.01
N SER A 66 -13.75 12.05 16.62
CA SER A 66 -14.03 12.69 15.34
C SER A 66 -13.35 11.93 14.18
N LEU A 67 -13.90 12.06 12.96
CA LEU A 67 -13.31 11.44 11.76
C LEU A 67 -11.87 11.91 11.53
N ASP A 68 -11.56 13.16 11.83
CA ASP A 68 -10.23 13.75 11.60
C ASP A 68 -9.15 13.06 12.46
N GLU A 69 -9.47 12.67 13.69
CA GLU A 69 -8.56 11.95 14.60
C GLU A 69 -8.27 10.50 14.16
N ALA A 70 -9.02 9.95 13.19
CA ALA A 70 -8.84 8.59 12.68
C ALA A 70 -7.86 8.50 11.51
N PHE A 71 -7.65 9.63 10.81
CA PHE A 71 -6.87 9.68 9.57
C PHE A 71 -5.52 10.39 9.71
N GLU A 72 -5.25 11.09 10.81
CA GLU A 72 -3.90 11.43 11.31
C GLU A 72 -3.16 10.20 11.88
#